data_AF-A0A428TS36-F1
#
_entry.id   AF-A0A428TS36-F1
#
_cell.length_a   1.000
_cell.length_b   1.000
_cell.length_c   1.000
_cell.angle_alpha   90.00
_cell.angle_beta   90.00
_cell.angle_gamma   90.00
#
_symmetry.space_group_name_H-M   'P 1'
#
loop_
_entity.id
_entity.type
_entity.pdbx_description
1 polymer ?
#
loop_
_entity_poly.entity_id
_entity_poly.type
_entity_poly.pdbx_seq_one_letter_code
_entity_poly.pdbx_strand_id
1 'polypeptide(L)'
;MGWFDNDSDQAQAYDQVVNRPHEAQWSHELLGGAAAFEAAKAYEDHVSRNGHPDSHARAKEILAGAIGAFVDREVETKGLDYVDREKAKRHAQHQAEEQLAQEGRW
;
A
#
# COMPACT_ATOMS: atom_id res chain seq x y z
N MET A 1 6.13 -1.02 -16.55
CA MET A 1 5.11 -1.69 -15.71
C MET A 1 5.47 -1.36 -14.28
N GLY A 2 4.50 -0.92 -13.50
CA GLY A 2 4.71 -0.72 -12.06
C GLY A 2 4.82 -2.06 -11.35
N TRP A 3 5.16 -2.03 -10.07
CA TRP A 3 5.28 -3.15 -9.14
C TRP A 3 4.05 -4.05 -9.13
N PHE A 4 2.87 -3.42 -9.17
CA PHE A 4 1.60 -4.10 -9.32
C PHE A 4 1.01 -3.76 -10.68
N ASP A 5 0.62 -4.79 -11.43
CA ASP A 5 -0.16 -4.59 -12.64
C ASP A 5 -1.51 -3.95 -12.30
N ASN A 6 -2.05 -3.15 -13.21
CA ASN A 6 -3.33 -2.45 -13.00
C ASN A 6 -4.52 -3.42 -12.82
N ASP A 7 -4.36 -4.68 -13.20
CA ASP A 7 -5.36 -5.73 -13.05
C ASP A 7 -5.15 -6.59 -11.79
N SER A 8 -4.13 -6.31 -10.97
CA SER A 8 -3.83 -7.07 -9.75
C SER A 8 -4.90 -6.89 -8.67
N ASP A 9 -4.94 -7.82 -7.72
CA ASP A 9 -5.84 -7.73 -6.56
C ASP A 9 -5.59 -6.45 -5.75
N GLN A 10 -4.34 -5.98 -5.67
CA GLN A 10 -3.97 -4.73 -5.01
C GLN A 10 -4.49 -3.50 -5.75
N ALA A 11 -4.41 -3.50 -7.08
CA ALA A 11 -4.95 -2.42 -7.90
C ALA A 11 -6.48 -2.35 -7.80
N GLN A 12 -7.15 -3.51 -7.85
CA GLN A 12 -8.60 -3.61 -7.65
C GLN A 12 -9.02 -3.22 -6.23
N ALA A 13 -8.22 -3.58 -5.22
CA ALA A 13 -8.44 -3.17 -3.84
C ALA A 13 -8.32 -1.66 -3.69
N TYR A 14 -7.30 -1.05 -4.30
CA TYR A 14 -7.11 0.39 -4.33
C TYR A 14 -8.29 1.11 -4.99
N ASP A 15 -8.73 0.65 -6.17
CA ASP A 15 -9.88 1.23 -6.86
C ASP A 15 -11.14 1.19 -5.99
N GLN A 16 -11.40 0.04 -5.34
CA GLN A 16 -12.50 -0.09 -4.39
C GLN A 16 -12.37 0.90 -3.24
N VAL A 17 -11.24 0.91 -2.52
CA VAL A 17 -10.99 1.81 -1.39
C VAL A 17 -11.15 3.27 -1.79
N VAL A 18 -10.54 3.71 -2.88
CA VAL A 18 -10.52 5.12 -3.25
C VAL A 18 -11.86 5.58 -3.83
N ASN A 19 -12.46 4.80 -4.74
CA ASN A 19 -13.61 5.25 -5.51
C ASN A 19 -14.96 4.90 -4.87
N ARG A 20 -15.02 3.98 -3.89
CA ARG A 20 -16.27 3.64 -3.21
C ARG A 20 -16.36 4.34 -1.86
N PRO A 21 -17.37 5.21 -1.64
CA PRO A 21 -17.42 6.04 -0.45
C PRO A 21 -17.76 5.24 0.81
N HIS A 22 -18.60 4.21 0.71
CA HIS A 22 -19.03 3.39 1.86
C HIS A 22 -19.41 1.97 1.42
N GLU A 23 -18.79 0.96 2.04
CA GLU A 23 -19.22 -0.43 1.98
C GLU A 23 -19.35 -0.97 3.39
N ALA A 24 -20.32 -1.86 3.60
CA ALA A 24 -20.64 -2.41 4.92
C ALA A 24 -19.54 -3.35 5.46
N GLN A 25 -18.60 -3.80 4.61
CA GLN A 25 -17.57 -4.77 4.98
C GLN A 25 -16.22 -4.47 4.30
N TRP A 26 -15.55 -3.40 4.76
CA TRP A 26 -14.13 -3.22 4.52
C TRP A 26 -13.35 -4.25 5.31
N SER A 27 -12.59 -5.12 4.66
CA SER A 27 -11.66 -6.01 5.36
C SER A 27 -10.30 -5.35 5.52
N HIS A 28 -9.52 -5.79 6.51
CA HIS A 28 -8.12 -5.38 6.65
C HIS A 28 -7.27 -5.85 5.46
N GLU A 29 -7.67 -6.92 4.77
CA GLU A 29 -6.99 -7.42 3.57
C GLU A 29 -7.27 -6.50 2.38
N LEU A 30 -8.52 -6.06 2.20
CA LEU A 30 -8.90 -5.09 1.18
C LEU A 30 -8.17 -3.76 1.39
N LEU A 31 -8.20 -3.24 2.62
CA LEU A 31 -7.48 -2.03 2.96
C LEU A 31 -5.96 -2.20 2.87
N GLY A 32 -5.45 -3.38 3.25
CA GLY A 32 -4.03 -3.72 3.16
C GLY A 32 -3.53 -3.80 1.71
N GLY A 33 -4.28 -4.45 0.82
CA GLY A 33 -3.94 -4.51 -0.60
C GLY A 33 -3.95 -3.14 -1.26
N ALA A 34 -4.96 -2.32 -0.96
CA ALA A 34 -5.02 -0.94 -1.42
C ALA A 34 -3.82 -0.11 -0.93
N ALA A 35 -3.45 -0.26 0.34
CA ALA A 35 -2.30 0.42 0.93
C ALA A 35 -0.98 -0.03 0.29
N ALA A 36 -0.82 -1.34 0.00
CA ALA A 36 0.35 -1.86 -0.70
C ALA A 36 0.47 -1.26 -2.10
N PHE A 37 -0.63 -1.19 -2.85
CA PHE A 37 -0.66 -0.59 -4.19
C PHE A 37 -0.24 0.89 -4.17
N GLU A 38 -0.83 1.67 -3.27
CA GLU A 38 -0.50 3.09 -3.17
C GLU A 38 0.96 3.31 -2.74
N ALA A 39 1.45 2.49 -1.81
CA ALA A 39 2.83 2.55 -1.37
C ALA A 39 3.82 2.20 -2.49
N ALA A 40 3.50 1.21 -3.32
CA ALA A 40 4.29 0.88 -4.49
C ALA A 40 4.35 2.04 -5.49
N LYS A 41 3.21 2.68 -5.80
CA LYS A 41 3.18 3.88 -6.64
C LYS A 41 4.00 5.02 -6.07
N ALA A 42 3.88 5.27 -4.77
CA ALA A 42 4.66 6.31 -4.08
C ALA A 42 6.17 6.00 -4.12
N TYR A 43 6.54 4.73 -4.00
CA TYR A 43 7.92 4.29 -4.12
C TYR A 43 8.45 4.46 -5.55
N GLU A 44 7.70 4.04 -6.57
CA GLU A 44 8.07 4.22 -7.97
C GLU A 44 8.27 5.70 -8.33
N ASP A 45 7.36 6.57 -7.86
CA ASP A 45 7.49 8.02 -8.04
C ASP A 45 8.72 8.56 -7.31
N HIS A 46 9.01 8.07 -6.10
CA HIS A 46 10.25 8.38 -5.38
C HIS A 46 11.48 7.98 -6.20
N VAL A 47 11.52 6.76 -6.73
CA VAL A 47 12.63 6.24 -7.54
C VAL A 47 12.78 7.02 -8.83
N SER A 48 11.68 7.36 -9.51
CA SER A 48 11.71 8.13 -10.74
C SER A 48 12.29 9.55 -10.53
N ARG A 49 12.11 10.13 -9.34
CA ARG A 49 12.56 11.50 -9.03
C ARG A 49 13.93 11.56 -8.39
N ASN A 50 14.26 10.59 -7.53
CA ASN A 50 15.45 10.63 -6.67
C ASN A 50 16.45 9.52 -6.97
N GLY A 51 16.08 8.53 -7.78
CA GLY A 51 16.83 7.28 -7.95
C GLY A 51 16.45 6.23 -6.90
N HIS A 52 17.04 5.05 -7.03
CA HIS A 52 16.84 3.96 -6.07
C HIS A 52 17.43 4.34 -4.71
N PRO A 53 16.78 3.96 -3.59
CA PRO A 53 17.36 4.14 -2.26
C PRO A 53 18.76 3.53 -2.11
N ASP A 54 19.50 3.98 -1.10
CA ASP A 54 20.85 3.42 -0.88
C ASP A 54 20.82 2.04 -0.18
N SER A 55 19.65 1.58 0.28
CA SER A 55 19.51 0.31 0.98
C SER A 55 18.08 -0.23 0.97
N HIS A 56 17.98 -1.56 1.08
CA HIS A 56 16.72 -2.27 1.28
C HIS A 56 15.95 -1.77 2.50
N ALA A 57 16.64 -1.44 3.59
CA ALA A 57 16.03 -0.88 4.80
C ALA A 57 15.36 0.47 4.49
N ARG A 58 16.02 1.33 3.71
CA ARG A 58 15.47 2.63 3.32
C ARG A 58 14.25 2.48 2.40
N ALA A 59 14.28 1.53 1.48
CA ALA A 59 13.12 1.20 0.65
C ALA A 59 11.92 0.76 1.51
N LYS A 60 12.13 -0.13 2.48
CA LYS A 60 11.09 -0.54 3.43
C LYS A 60 10.52 0.60 4.26
N GLU A 61 11.37 1.53 4.72
CA GLU A 61 10.91 2.72 5.45
C GLU A 61 9.98 3.60 4.63
N ILE A 62 10.30 3.82 3.35
CA ILE A 62 9.46 4.61 2.43
C ILE A 62 8.10 3.94 2.25
N LEU A 63 8.10 2.63 1.98
CA LEU A 63 6.87 1.84 1.84
C LEU A 63 6.04 1.89 3.11
N ALA A 64 6.64 1.62 4.28
CA ALA A 64 5.95 1.64 5.56
C ALA A 64 5.33 3.00 5.87
N GLY A 65 6.03 4.09 5.55
CA GLY A 65 5.52 5.45 5.68
C GLY A 65 4.29 5.71 4.80
N ALA A 66 4.34 5.31 3.53
CA ALA A 66 3.22 5.45 2.61
C ALA A 66 2.00 4.59 3.01
N ILE A 67 2.24 3.34 3.42
CA ILE A 67 1.21 2.43 3.94
C ILE A 67 0.51 3.03 5.16
N GLY A 68 1.29 3.49 6.14
CA GLY A 68 0.76 4.07 7.36
C GLY A 68 -0.13 5.27 7.07
N ALA A 69 0.37 6.20 6.25
CA ALA A 69 -0.36 7.40 5.86
C ALA A 69 -1.67 7.09 5.12
N PHE A 70 -1.66 6.12 4.19
CA PHE A 70 -2.86 5.70 3.47
C PHE A 70 -3.88 5.04 4.39
N VAL A 71 -3.48 4.03 5.17
CA VAL A 71 -4.39 3.32 6.08
C VAL A 71 -5.02 4.26 7.10
N ASP A 72 -4.22 5.13 7.72
CA ASP A 72 -4.73 6.06 8.73
C ASP A 72 -5.73 7.05 8.12
N ARG A 73 -5.41 7.64 6.95
CA ARG A 73 -6.32 8.52 6.21
C ARG A 73 -7.64 7.83 5.87
N GLU A 74 -7.60 6.65 5.27
CA GLU A 74 -8.81 5.97 4.80
C GLU A 74 -9.69 5.54 5.98
N VAL A 75 -9.09 5.08 7.08
CA VAL A 75 -9.87 4.70 8.27
C VAL A 75 -10.50 5.93 8.94
N GLU A 76 -9.76 7.03 9.06
CA GLU A 76 -10.29 8.28 9.64
C GLU A 76 -11.39 8.91 8.79
N THR A 77 -11.22 8.92 7.46
CA THR A 77 -12.16 9.58 6.55
C THR A 77 -13.40 8.75 6.26
N LYS A 78 -13.28 7.41 6.22
CA LYS A 78 -14.40 6.50 5.94
C LYS A 78 -15.03 5.89 7.19
N GLY A 79 -14.52 6.20 8.39
CA GLY A 79 -15.08 5.71 9.66
C GLY A 79 -15.00 4.19 9.82
N LEU A 80 -13.85 3.60 9.47
CA LEU A 80 -13.65 2.15 9.48
C LEU A 80 -13.29 1.61 10.87
N ASP A 81 -14.07 1.96 11.89
CA ASP A 81 -13.75 1.64 13.30
C ASP A 81 -13.71 0.14 13.61
N TYR A 82 -14.35 -0.67 12.78
CA TYR A 82 -14.32 -2.13 12.88
C TYR A 82 -13.10 -2.77 12.19
N VAL A 83 -12.36 -2.02 11.39
CA VAL A 83 -11.17 -2.51 10.70
C VAL A 83 -9.95 -2.37 11.61
N ASP A 84 -9.25 -3.48 11.81
CA ASP A 84 -7.97 -3.49 12.49
C ASP A 84 -6.90 -2.83 11.60
N ARG A 85 -6.64 -1.54 11.89
CA ARG A 85 -5.66 -0.72 11.17
C ARG A 85 -4.26 -1.35 11.17
N GLU A 86 -3.85 -1.90 12.31
CA GLU A 86 -2.52 -2.51 12.46
C GLU A 86 -2.43 -3.81 11.67
N LYS A 87 -3.51 -4.58 11.60
CA LYS A 87 -3.56 -5.75 10.71
C LYS A 87 -3.53 -5.36 9.23
N ALA A 88 -4.20 -4.28 8.84
CA ALA A 88 -4.14 -3.76 7.47
C ALA A 88 -2.74 -3.27 7.10
N LYS A 89 -2.08 -2.49 7.98
CA LYS A 89 -0.69 -2.03 7.81
C LYS A 89 0.27 -3.21 7.68
N ARG A 90 0.18 -4.21 8.55
CA ARG A 90 1.01 -5.42 8.47
C ARG A 90 0.79 -6.21 7.18
N HIS A 91 -0.46 -6.35 6.75
CA HIS A 91 -0.80 -7.02 5.49
C HIS A 91 -0.17 -6.28 4.31
N ALA A 92 -0.33 -4.96 4.26
CA ALA A 92 0.24 -4.12 3.21
C ALA A 92 1.77 -4.19 3.19
N GLN A 93 2.42 -4.13 4.36
CA GLN A 93 3.87 -4.22 4.49
C GLN A 93 4.37 -5.55 3.95
N HIS A 94 3.70 -6.65 4.29
CA HIS A 94 4.08 -7.98 3.78
C HIS A 94 4.05 -8.03 2.25
N GLN A 95 2.95 -7.58 1.62
CA GLN A 95 2.84 -7.57 0.16
C GLN A 95 3.87 -6.66 -0.50
N ALA A 96 4.07 -5.45 0.04
CA ALA A 96 5.03 -4.50 -0.51
C ALA A 96 6.48 -4.98 -0.36
N GLU A 97 6.82 -5.62 0.76
CA GLU A 97 8.15 -6.21 0.98
C GLU A 97 8.40 -7.43 0.09
N GLU A 98 7.40 -8.28 -0.12
CA GLU A 98 7.49 -9.40 -1.05
C GLU A 98 7.75 -8.91 -2.48
N GLN A 99 7.07 -7.83 -2.88
CA GLN A 99 7.26 -7.24 -4.20
C GLN A 99 8.65 -6.58 -4.34
N LEU A 100 9.07 -5.82 -3.32
CA LEU A 100 10.42 -5.23 -3.26
C LEU A 100 11.52 -6.30 -3.33
N ALA A 101 11.32 -7.44 -2.67
CA ALA A 101 12.25 -8.57 -2.74
C ALA A 101 12.30 -9.21 -4.13
N GLN A 102 11.16 -9.32 -4.82
CA GLN A 102 11.07 -9.85 -6.18
C GLN A 102 11.74 -8.95 -7.22
N GLU A 103 11.64 -7.63 -7.07
CA GLU A 103 12.28 -6.69 -7.97
C GLU A 103 13.82 -6.76 -7.93
N GLY A 104 14.39 -7.12 -6.78
CA GLY A 104 15.83 -7.22 -6.58
C GLY A 104 16.57 -5.88 -6.76
N ARG A 105 15.83 -4.77 -6.82
CA ARG A 105 16.33 -3.41 -7.00
C ARG A 105 15.81 -2.53 -5.87
N TRP A 106 16.67 -2.32 -4.88
CA TRP A 106 16.52 -1.29 -3.85
C TRP A 106 17.69 -0.35 -3.91
#